data_AF-A0A853JA01-F1
#
_entry.id   AF-A0A853JA01-F1
#
_cell.length_a   1.000
_cell.length_b   1.000
_cell.length_c   1.000
_cell.angle_alpha   90.00
_cell.angle_beta   90.00
_cell.angle_gamma   90.00
#
_symmetry.space_group_name_H-M   'P 1'
#
loop_
_entity.id
_entity.type
_entity.pdbx_description
1 polymer ?
#
loop_
_entity_poly.entity_id
_entity_poly.type
_entity_poly.pdbx_seq_one_letter_code
_entity_poly.pdbx_strand_id
1 'polypeptide(L)'
;MLSILDRSRDAPVASPVDRELLFGTYTKAELLKREVYKLLISLDRRGLVYAEPSSTAVGAIDVTLTPEFLASELASTPVFETERQNAAQLRALVPRLSVLTLETFLNRVYVARGVRAWAL
;
A
#
# COMPACT_ATOMS: atom_id res chain seq x y z
N MET A 1 3.16 -0.51 -11.70
CA MET A 1 3.76 0.24 -10.57
C MET A 1 5.07 -0.39 -10.11
N LEU A 2 5.09 -1.65 -9.62
CA LEU A 2 6.33 -2.29 -9.13
C LEU A 2 7.48 -2.28 -10.15
N SER A 3 7.16 -2.56 -11.42
CA SER A 3 8.13 -2.45 -12.52
C SER A 3 8.70 -1.05 -12.72
N ILE A 4 7.92 0.00 -12.42
CA ILE A 4 8.38 1.39 -12.48
C ILE A 4 9.32 1.66 -11.30
N LEU A 5 8.96 1.21 -10.11
CA LEU A 5 9.78 1.34 -8.90
C LEU A 5 11.13 0.61 -9.06
N ASP A 6 11.13 -0.55 -9.69
CA ASP A 6 12.34 -1.32 -9.96
C ASP A 6 13.27 -0.63 -10.97
N ARG A 7 12.72 -0.14 -12.09
CA ARG A 7 13.48 0.64 -13.08
C ARG A 7 14.00 1.98 -12.55
N SER A 8 13.32 2.55 -11.55
CA SER A 8 13.67 3.83 -10.92
C SER A 8 14.22 3.65 -9.50
N ARG A 9 14.93 2.54 -9.27
CA ARG A 9 15.50 2.24 -7.95
C ARG A 9 16.52 3.30 -7.51
N ASP A 10 17.42 3.67 -8.42
CA ASP A 10 18.59 4.52 -8.13
C ASP A 10 18.50 5.91 -8.75
N ALA A 11 17.46 6.19 -9.55
CA ALA A 11 17.27 7.46 -10.24
C ALA A 11 15.78 7.84 -10.36
N PRO A 12 15.45 9.14 -10.42
CA PRO A 12 14.09 9.59 -10.69
C PRO A 12 13.54 9.03 -12.00
N VAL A 13 12.22 8.87 -12.07
CA VAL A 13 11.55 8.35 -13.28
C VAL A 13 11.75 9.34 -14.43
N ALA A 14 12.50 8.93 -15.46
CA ALA A 14 12.75 9.75 -16.64
C ALA A 14 11.59 9.72 -17.64
N SER A 15 10.93 8.57 -17.78
CA SER A 15 9.83 8.36 -18.73
C SER A 15 8.56 9.15 -18.33
N PRO A 16 8.04 10.04 -19.20
CA PRO A 16 6.78 10.73 -18.95
C PRO A 16 5.60 9.79 -18.77
N VAL A 17 5.58 8.67 -19.51
CA VAL A 17 4.52 7.65 -19.42
C VAL A 17 4.55 6.98 -18.05
N ASP A 18 5.74 6.64 -17.53
CA ASP A 18 5.87 6.02 -16.22
C ASP A 18 5.48 7.00 -15.09
N ARG A 19 5.76 8.30 -15.25
CA ARG A 19 5.31 9.32 -14.29
C ARG A 19 3.79 9.43 -14.29
N GLU A 20 3.17 9.47 -15.46
CA GLU A 20 1.71 9.54 -15.58
C GLU A 20 1.04 8.29 -14.98
N LEU A 21 1.61 7.11 -15.22
CA LEU A 21 1.12 5.87 -14.61
C LEU A 21 1.24 5.90 -13.08
N LEU A 22 2.37 6.39 -12.53
CA LEU A 22 2.52 6.54 -11.08
C LEU A 22 1.54 7.56 -10.50
N PHE A 23 1.37 8.71 -11.16
CA PHE A 23 0.39 9.72 -10.77
C PHE A 23 -1.03 9.13 -10.77
N GLY A 24 -1.40 8.44 -11.85
CA GLY A 24 -2.69 7.76 -11.97
C GLY A 24 -2.91 6.71 -10.87
N THR A 25 -1.88 5.99 -10.43
CA THR A 25 -2.01 5.06 -9.29
C THR A 25 -2.26 5.78 -7.97
N TYR A 26 -1.57 6.90 -7.72
CA TYR A 26 -1.79 7.73 -6.53
C TYR A 26 -3.23 8.27 -6.48
N THR A 27 -3.70 8.91 -7.55
CA THR A 27 -5.04 9.50 -7.60
C THR A 27 -6.14 8.45 -7.48
N LYS A 28 -5.99 7.29 -8.15
CA LYS A 28 -6.95 6.19 -8.04
C LYS A 28 -7.01 5.61 -6.62
N ALA A 29 -5.87 5.48 -5.95
CA ALA A 29 -5.83 4.97 -4.57
C ALA A 29 -6.61 5.88 -3.62
N GLU A 30 -6.47 7.21 -3.75
CA GLU A 30 -7.19 8.16 -2.91
C GLU A 30 -8.71 8.09 -3.12
N LEU A 31 -9.16 7.96 -4.37
CA LEU A 31 -10.58 7.81 -4.70
C LEU A 31 -11.19 6.51 -4.13
N LEU A 32 -10.40 5.46 -4.02
CA LEU A 32 -10.84 4.14 -3.54
C LEU A 32 -10.79 4.00 -2.02
N LYS A 33 -10.26 4.98 -1.29
CA LYS A 33 -10.09 4.94 0.17
C LYS A 33 -11.36 4.53 0.91
N ARG A 34 -12.51 5.10 0.51
CA ARG A 34 -13.83 4.76 1.09
C ARG A 34 -14.22 3.30 0.86
N GLU A 35 -13.89 2.72 -0.30
CA GLU A 35 -14.19 1.32 -0.59
C GLU A 35 -13.27 0.39 0.20
N VAL A 36 -11.99 0.75 0.34
CA VAL A 36 -11.05 0.04 1.21
C VAL A 36 -11.54 0.02 2.65
N TYR A 37 -12.11 1.13 3.16
CA TYR A 37 -12.67 1.18 4.51
C TYR A 37 -13.83 0.21 4.70
N LYS A 38 -14.74 0.12 3.72
CA LYS A 38 -15.85 -0.85 3.76
C LYS A 38 -15.33 -2.29 3.76
N LEU A 39 -14.26 -2.57 3.02
CA LEU A 39 -13.62 -3.88 3.00
C LEU A 39 -13.02 -4.20 4.38
N LEU A 40 -12.26 -3.28 4.98
CA LEU A 40 -11.67 -3.46 6.32
C LEU A 40 -12.74 -3.74 7.38
N ILE A 41 -13.84 -2.98 7.40
CA ILE A 41 -14.97 -3.22 8.31
C ILE A 41 -15.61 -4.59 8.06
N SER A 42 -15.69 -5.03 6.80
CA SER A 42 -16.24 -6.34 6.46
C SER A 42 -15.32 -7.48 6.89
N LEU A 43 -14.01 -7.29 6.82
CA LEU A 43 -13.01 -8.25 7.32
C LEU A 43 -13.04 -8.32 8.86
N ASP A 44 -13.19 -7.19 9.53
CA ASP A 44 -13.33 -7.10 10.98
C ASP A 44 -14.55 -7.86 11.50
N ARG A 45 -15.71 -7.66 10.86
CA ARG A 45 -16.94 -8.43 11.16
C ARG A 45 -16.79 -9.95 10.97
N ARG A 46 -15.79 -10.40 10.22
CA ARG A 46 -15.48 -11.82 10.00
C ARG A 46 -14.37 -12.33 10.91
N GLY A 47 -13.82 -11.50 11.79
CA GLY A 47 -12.72 -11.85 12.71
C GLY A 47 -11.35 -11.97 12.03
N LEU A 48 -11.20 -11.43 10.83
CA LEU A 48 -9.97 -11.55 10.01
C LEU A 48 -8.93 -10.48 10.31
N VAL A 49 -9.41 -9.36 10.82
CA VAL A 49 -8.64 -8.21 11.31
C VAL A 49 -9.40 -7.61 12.49
N TYR A 50 -8.75 -6.75 13.25
CA TYR A 50 -9.40 -5.77 14.10
C TYR A 50 -9.29 -4.42 13.43
N ALA A 51 -10.41 -3.72 13.21
CA ALA A 51 -10.42 -2.40 12.61
C ALA A 51 -11.18 -1.41 13.51
N GLU A 52 -10.50 -0.37 13.98
CA GLU A 52 -11.10 0.65 14.85
C GLU A 52 -10.79 2.07 14.35
N PRO A 53 -11.67 3.07 14.61
CA PRO A 53 -11.34 4.46 14.32
C PRO A 53 -10.05 4.87 15.02
N SER A 54 -9.14 5.52 14.30
CA SER A 54 -7.86 5.90 14.89
C SER A 54 -8.05 6.95 15.98
N SER A 55 -7.33 6.76 17.10
CA SER A 55 -7.32 7.72 18.21
C SER A 55 -6.47 8.98 17.91
N THR A 56 -5.59 8.90 16.90
CA THR A 56 -4.61 9.94 16.59
C THR A 56 -4.89 10.68 15.28
N ALA A 57 -5.66 10.10 14.37
CA ALA A 57 -5.94 10.68 13.07
C ALA A 57 -7.43 10.63 12.71
N VAL A 58 -8.03 11.82 12.52
CA VAL A 58 -9.45 11.95 12.15
C VAL A 58 -9.68 11.33 10.77
N GLY A 59 -10.66 10.43 10.69
CA GLY A 59 -11.00 9.73 9.45
C GLY A 59 -9.98 8.66 9.05
N ALA A 60 -9.07 8.26 9.93
CA ALA A 60 -8.23 7.07 9.78
C ALA A 60 -8.81 5.87 10.54
N ILE A 61 -8.38 4.68 10.16
CA ILE A 61 -8.73 3.41 10.82
C ILE A 61 -7.42 2.73 11.19
N ASP A 62 -7.27 2.39 12.46
CA ASP A 62 -6.19 1.54 12.94
C ASP A 62 -6.59 0.08 12.67
N VAL A 63 -5.69 -0.67 12.04
CA VAL A 63 -5.95 -2.05 11.62
C VAL A 63 -4.89 -2.98 12.22
N THR A 64 -5.35 -3.98 12.95
CA THR A 64 -4.51 -5.04 13.50
C THR A 64 -4.87 -6.38 12.86
N LEU A 65 -3.85 -7.15 12.49
CA LEU A 65 -4.02 -8.48 11.91
C LEU A 65 -4.28 -9.52 13.02
N THR A 66 -5.22 -10.46 12.81
CA THR A 66 -5.43 -11.61 13.71
C THR A 66 -4.53 -12.79 13.30
N PRO A 67 -3.43 -13.07 14.03
CA PRO A 67 -2.42 -14.03 13.59
C PRO A 67 -2.97 -15.45 13.41
N GLU A 68 -3.96 -15.84 14.21
CA GLU A 68 -4.52 -17.19 14.16
C GLU A 68 -5.23 -17.50 12.83
N PHE A 69 -5.81 -16.50 12.16
CA PHE A 69 -6.53 -16.68 10.90
C PHE A 69 -5.64 -16.48 9.66
N LEU A 70 -4.74 -15.50 9.71
CA LEU A 70 -3.86 -15.17 8.58
C LEU A 70 -2.87 -16.28 8.22
N ALA A 71 -2.45 -17.06 9.21
CA ALA A 71 -1.37 -18.03 9.06
C ALA A 71 -1.75 -19.25 8.19
N SER A 72 -3.03 -19.61 8.08
CA SER A 72 -3.44 -20.84 7.38
C SER A 72 -4.08 -20.57 6.01
N GLU A 73 -5.07 -19.70 5.90
CA GLU A 73 -5.81 -19.53 4.63
C GLU A 73 -5.14 -18.53 3.68
N LEU A 74 -4.78 -17.33 4.14
CA LEU A 74 -4.22 -16.29 3.27
C LEU A 74 -2.82 -16.64 2.76
N ALA A 75 -2.01 -17.30 3.58
CA ALA A 75 -0.64 -17.68 3.25
C ALA A 75 -0.57 -18.84 2.24
N SER A 76 -1.51 -19.79 2.29
CA SER A 76 -1.44 -21.03 1.48
C SER A 76 -2.36 -21.03 0.26
N THR A 77 -3.38 -20.15 0.20
CA THR A 77 -4.33 -20.17 -0.92
C THR A 77 -3.66 -19.68 -2.21
N PRO A 78 -3.75 -20.45 -3.33
CA PRO A 78 -3.15 -20.07 -4.62
C PRO A 78 -3.66 -18.74 -5.17
N VAL A 79 -4.88 -18.33 -4.82
CA VAL A 79 -5.48 -17.08 -5.28
C VAL A 79 -4.68 -15.84 -4.88
N PHE A 80 -3.89 -15.91 -3.80
CA PHE A 80 -3.06 -14.80 -3.31
C PHE A 80 -1.59 -14.91 -3.73
N GLU A 81 -1.24 -15.82 -4.65
CA GLU A 81 0.15 -16.03 -5.05
C GLU A 81 0.76 -14.78 -5.68
N THR A 82 0.02 -14.12 -6.57
CA THR A 82 0.44 -12.86 -7.21
C THR A 82 0.68 -11.77 -6.15
N GLU A 83 -0.21 -11.64 -5.17
CA GLU A 83 -0.10 -10.66 -4.09
C GLU A 83 1.11 -10.94 -3.20
N ARG A 84 1.39 -12.21 -2.89
CA ARG A 84 2.59 -12.62 -2.14
C ARG A 84 3.86 -12.24 -2.88
N GLN A 85 3.93 -12.54 -4.19
CA GLN A 85 5.07 -12.18 -5.02
C GLN A 85 5.25 -10.65 -5.11
N ASN A 86 4.17 -9.92 -5.32
CA ASN A 86 4.16 -8.46 -5.35
C ASN A 86 4.61 -7.84 -4.01
N ALA A 87 4.16 -8.40 -2.88
CA ALA A 87 4.56 -7.95 -1.56
C ALA A 87 6.06 -8.19 -1.31
N ALA A 88 6.59 -9.35 -1.74
CA ALA A 88 8.01 -9.65 -1.65
C ALA A 88 8.86 -8.68 -2.49
N GLN A 89 8.45 -8.41 -3.74
CA GLN A 89 9.10 -7.41 -4.60
C GLN A 89 9.07 -6.02 -3.97
N LEU A 90 7.92 -5.58 -3.44
CA LEU A 90 7.79 -4.27 -2.80
C LEU A 90 8.70 -4.15 -1.57
N ARG A 91 8.81 -5.19 -0.74
CA ARG A 91 9.73 -5.22 0.41
C ARG A 91 11.19 -5.10 0.00
N ALA A 92 11.59 -5.71 -1.12
CA ALA A 92 12.95 -5.57 -1.66
C ALA A 92 13.22 -4.15 -2.20
N LEU A 93 12.20 -3.53 -2.83
CA LEU A 93 12.29 -2.19 -3.42
C LEU A 93 12.22 -1.06 -2.39
N VAL A 94 11.52 -1.29 -1.28
CA VAL A 94 11.33 -0.31 -0.20
C VAL A 94 11.83 -0.91 1.11
N PRO A 95 13.13 -0.78 1.41
CA PRO A 95 13.71 -1.31 2.64
C PRO A 95 13.03 -0.74 3.89
N ARG A 96 12.83 -1.60 4.89
CA ARG A 96 12.18 -1.28 6.17
C ARG A 96 10.71 -0.87 6.05
N LEU A 97 10.02 -1.36 5.02
CA LEU A 97 8.61 -1.06 4.75
C LEU A 97 7.69 -1.14 5.98
N SER A 98 7.91 -2.11 6.87
CA SER A 98 7.09 -2.35 8.07
C SER A 98 7.18 -1.27 9.15
N VAL A 99 8.17 -0.37 9.10
CA VAL A 99 8.36 0.70 10.10
C VAL A 99 8.29 2.10 9.49
N LEU A 100 7.92 2.22 8.21
CA LEU A 100 7.79 3.53 7.57
C LEU A 100 6.48 4.19 7.99
N THR A 101 6.56 5.49 8.28
CA THR A 101 5.36 6.33 8.32
C THR A 101 4.76 6.43 6.91
N LEU A 102 3.46 6.71 6.83
CA LEU A 102 2.78 6.94 5.55
C LEU A 102 3.49 8.03 4.74
N GLU A 103 3.87 9.14 5.38
CA GLU A 103 4.60 10.24 4.75
C GLU A 103 5.92 9.77 4.13
N THR A 104 6.72 9.01 4.90
CA THR A 104 8.01 8.49 4.40
C THR A 104 7.81 7.51 3.24
N PHE A 105 6.77 6.68 3.34
CA PHE A 105 6.41 5.75 2.27
C PHE A 105 6.02 6.51 0.99
N LEU A 106 5.11 7.49 1.08
CA LEU A 106 4.68 8.29 -0.06
C LEU A 106 5.83 9.07 -0.67
N ASN A 107 6.72 9.63 0.16
CA ASN A 107 7.89 10.33 -0.33
C ASN A 107 8.77 9.40 -1.17
N ARG A 108 9.12 8.22 -0.63
CA ARG A 108 9.94 7.24 -1.34
C ARG A 108 9.26 6.77 -2.62
N VAL A 109 8.00 6.33 -2.56
CA VAL A 109 7.33 5.67 -3.69
C VAL A 109 6.89 6.64 -4.78
N TYR A 110 6.55 7.88 -4.43
CA TYR A 110 5.96 8.85 -5.36
C TYR A 110 6.81 10.12 -5.49
N VAL A 111 7.06 10.85 -4.41
CA VAL A 111 7.65 12.20 -4.46
C VAL A 111 9.08 12.20 -4.99
N ALA A 112 9.95 11.34 -4.46
CA ALA A 112 11.33 11.18 -4.92
C ALA A 112 11.42 10.75 -6.40
N ARG A 113 10.31 10.25 -6.96
CA ARG A 113 10.17 9.78 -8.34
C ARG A 113 9.49 10.81 -9.26
N GLY A 114 9.30 12.04 -8.77
CA GLY A 114 8.79 13.16 -9.56
C GLY A 114 7.28 13.32 -9.53
N VAL A 115 6.56 12.51 -8.74
CA VAL A 115 5.12 12.69 -8.51
C VAL A 115 4.95 13.74 -7.43
N ARG A 116 4.67 14.98 -7.84
CA ARG A 116 4.26 16.05 -6.93
C ARG A 116 2.77 15.92 -6.66
N ALA A 117 2.41 15.07 -5.69
CA ALA A 117 1.12 15.22 -5.04
C ALA A 117 1.12 16.61 -4.40
N TRP A 118 0.17 17.48 -4.79
CA TRP A 118 -0.08 18.70 -4.03
C TRP A 118 -0.26 18.28 -2.58
N ALA A 119 0.44 18.96 -1.66
CA ALA A 119 0.43 18.65 -0.24
C ALA A 119 -0.99 18.27 0.20
N LEU A 120 -1.14 17.03 0.68
CA LEU A 120 -2.32 16.63 1.45
C LEU A 120 -2.40 17.50 2.70
#